data_AF-A0A0T6BCF6-F1
#
_entry.id   AF-A0A0T6BCF6-F1
#
_cell.length_a   1.000
_cell.length_b   1.000
_cell.length_c   1.000
_cell.angle_alpha   90.00
_cell.angle_beta   90.00
_cell.angle_gamma   90.00
#
_symmetry.space_group_name_H-M   'P 1'
#
loop_
_entity.id
_entity.type
_entity.pdbx_description
1 polymer ?
#
loop_
_entity_poly.entity_id
_entity_poly.type
_entity_poly.pdbx_seq_one_letter_code
_entity_poly.pdbx_strand_id
1 'polypeptide(L)'
;MSTPGYSETYKPNSDTNGTRYCKYHVEYSEDLVYPRIDRPPQNCKAIIPDYYWRNYIPNHIPDDALEGPDGKYIGQALFRESLLPACIDPCLNRVIAVRARRRFITDNIKILCAPYSHKFYWEDVDFSCKGGSDYSYLNNIVKGGFEDGCNLYIGKAYHKGEWKIGKVYPKEKRGLIGLRLWKDGGERDGVFAFSILKYDPLK
;
A
#
# COMPACT_ATOMS: atom_id res chain seq x y z
N MET A 1 5.06 -32.86 -0.09
CA MET A 1 5.41 -31.87 -1.13
C MET A 1 5.59 -30.54 -0.41
N SER A 2 6.84 -30.14 -0.21
CA SER A 2 7.24 -28.98 0.58
C SER A 2 7.09 -27.72 -0.26
N THR A 3 6.30 -26.75 0.21
CA THR A 3 6.28 -25.39 -0.34
C THR A 3 7.64 -24.73 -0.10
N PRO A 4 8.20 -23.97 -1.08
CA PRO A 4 9.41 -23.21 -0.84
C PRO A 4 9.07 -22.05 0.11
N GLY A 5 9.54 -22.14 1.36
CA GLY A 5 9.52 -21.04 2.31
C GLY A 5 10.42 -19.93 1.79
N TYR A 6 9.86 -18.74 1.57
CA TYR A 6 10.63 -17.55 1.24
C TYR A 6 11.23 -16.98 2.52
N SER A 7 12.51 -17.28 2.78
CA SER A 7 13.24 -16.65 3.89
C SER A 7 13.87 -15.35 3.40
N GLU A 8 13.29 -14.21 3.75
CA GLU A 8 13.95 -12.91 3.63
C GLU A 8 15.02 -12.80 4.73
N THR A 9 16.30 -12.82 4.35
CA THR A 9 17.39 -12.45 5.25
C THR A 9 17.40 -10.94 5.42
N TYR A 10 16.71 -10.48 6.47
CA TYR A 10 16.68 -9.09 6.91
C TYR A 10 18.08 -8.55 7.20
N LYS A 11 18.45 -7.42 6.59
CA LYS A 11 19.61 -6.63 7.02
C LYS A 11 19.14 -5.61 8.08
N PRO A 12 19.66 -5.64 9.32
CA PRO A 12 19.33 -4.63 10.31
C PRO A 12 19.84 -3.27 9.84
N ASN A 13 18.96 -2.27 9.78
CA ASN A 13 19.39 -0.88 9.75
C ASN A 13 19.78 -0.50 11.19
N SER A 14 21.04 -0.09 11.36
CA SER A 14 21.52 0.55 12.58
C SER A 14 21.35 2.05 12.45
N ASP A 15 20.80 2.72 13.47
CA ASP A 15 20.96 4.17 13.58
C ASP A 15 22.43 4.54 13.86
N THR A 16 22.73 5.84 13.87
CA THR A 16 24.05 6.39 14.19
C THR A 16 24.55 6.00 15.58
N ASN A 17 23.68 5.46 16.44
CA ASN A 17 23.97 5.01 17.81
C ASN A 17 24.05 3.48 17.93
N GLY A 18 23.98 2.73 16.81
CA GLY A 18 24.10 1.27 16.80
C GLY A 18 22.84 0.50 17.22
N THR A 19 21.69 1.17 17.38
CA THR A 19 20.42 0.51 17.70
C THR A 19 19.94 -0.26 16.47
N ARG A 20 19.70 -1.58 16.64
CA ARG A 20 19.10 -2.40 15.59
C ARG A 20 17.58 -2.28 15.66
N TYR A 21 16.97 -2.00 14.53
CA TYR A 21 15.52 -2.03 14.38
C TYR A 21 15.10 -3.27 13.61
N CYS A 22 13.94 -3.83 13.92
CA CYS A 22 13.44 -5.06 13.29
C CYS A 22 11.94 -4.87 12.98
N LYS A 23 11.50 -5.25 11.77
CA LYS A 23 10.09 -5.21 11.33
C LYS A 23 9.43 -6.54 11.68
N TYR A 24 8.17 -6.54 12.11
CA TYR A 24 7.45 -7.79 12.39
C TYR A 24 7.26 -8.60 11.10
N HIS A 25 7.58 -9.90 11.16
CA HIS A 25 7.01 -10.87 10.24
C HIS A 25 5.68 -11.34 10.84
N VAL A 26 4.59 -11.19 10.10
CA VAL A 26 3.28 -11.70 10.50
C VAL A 26 2.97 -12.86 9.55
N GLU A 27 3.23 -14.09 9.99
CA GLU A 27 2.81 -15.28 9.27
C GLU A 27 1.30 -15.49 9.49
N TYR A 28 0.54 -15.52 8.40
CA TYR A 28 -0.83 -16.00 8.40
C TYR A 28 -0.81 -17.48 8.02
N SER A 29 -1.04 -18.35 9.00
CA SER A 29 -1.30 -19.77 8.79
C SER A 29 -2.81 -19.99 8.66
N GLU A 30 -3.24 -20.86 7.74
CA GLU A 30 -4.64 -21.25 7.58
C GLU A 30 -5.22 -21.97 8.83
N ASP A 31 -4.36 -22.38 9.78
CA ASP A 31 -4.73 -23.14 10.98
C ASP A 31 -4.82 -22.31 12.27
N LEU A 32 -4.52 -21.00 12.24
CA LEU A 32 -4.43 -20.17 13.44
C LEU A 32 -5.49 -19.05 13.45
N VAL A 33 -6.34 -19.06 14.49
CA VAL A 33 -7.39 -18.04 14.74
C VAL A 33 -6.80 -16.65 15.10
N TYR A 34 -5.49 -16.56 15.39
CA TYR A 34 -4.75 -15.30 15.60
C TYR A 34 -3.31 -15.42 15.09
N PRO A 35 -2.69 -14.33 14.59
CA PRO A 35 -1.29 -14.36 14.16
C PRO A 35 -0.35 -14.65 15.34
N ARG A 36 0.65 -15.53 15.14
CA ARG A 36 1.79 -15.65 16.07
C ARG A 36 2.65 -14.38 15.94
N ILE A 37 2.79 -13.65 17.05
CA ILE A 37 3.76 -12.57 17.16
C ILE A 37 5.02 -13.19 17.77
N ASP A 38 6.01 -13.51 16.94
CA ASP A 38 7.34 -13.85 17.45
C ASP A 38 7.90 -12.64 18.20
N ARG A 39 8.38 -12.85 19.43
CA ARG A 39 9.02 -11.78 20.19
C ARG A 39 10.26 -11.33 19.41
N PRO A 40 10.47 -10.01 19.24
CA PRO A 40 11.69 -9.53 18.62
C PRO A 40 12.92 -10.01 19.41
N PRO A 41 14.06 -10.24 18.76
CA PRO A 41 15.32 -10.52 19.44
C PRO A 41 15.56 -9.47 20.53
N GLN A 42 16.14 -9.86 21.67
CA GLN A 42 16.28 -9.04 22.88
C GLN A 42 16.99 -7.68 22.68
N ASN A 43 17.61 -7.45 21.53
CA ASN A 43 18.32 -6.20 21.16
C ASN A 43 17.72 -5.48 19.93
N CYS A 44 16.49 -5.80 19.50
CA CYS A 44 15.79 -5.07 18.44
C CYS A 44 14.65 -4.23 19.01
N LYS A 45 14.59 -2.94 18.67
CA LYS A 45 13.35 -2.17 18.85
C LYS A 45 12.41 -2.44 17.67
N ALA A 46 11.17 -2.82 17.99
CA ALA A 46 10.11 -2.91 17.01
C ALA A 46 9.76 -1.51 16.52
N ILE A 47 9.77 -1.30 15.20
CA ILE A 47 9.28 -0.05 14.63
C ILE A 47 7.80 -0.18 14.35
N ILE A 48 7.00 0.49 15.17
CA ILE A 48 5.57 0.67 14.93
C ILE A 48 5.41 1.87 13.98
N PRO A 49 4.74 1.73 12.84
CA PRO A 49 4.44 2.87 11.99
C PRO A 49 3.62 3.91 12.75
N ASP A 50 3.95 5.19 12.59
CA ASP A 50 3.24 6.30 13.23
C ASP A 50 2.06 6.84 12.38
N TYR A 51 1.81 6.22 11.22
CA TYR A 51 0.64 6.48 10.40
C TYR A 51 -0.52 5.55 10.73
N TYR A 52 -1.73 5.97 10.38
CA TYR A 52 -2.95 5.23 10.70
C TYR A 52 -4.08 5.53 9.71
N TRP A 53 -5.09 4.67 9.72
CA TRP A 53 -6.29 4.82 8.90
C TRP A 53 -7.44 5.34 9.76
N ARG A 54 -7.93 6.54 9.46
CA ARG A 54 -9.08 7.16 10.13
C ARG A 54 -10.32 7.07 9.27
N ASN A 55 -11.51 6.96 9.86
CA ASN A 55 -12.76 7.07 9.11
C ASN A 55 -12.79 8.42 8.36
N TYR A 56 -13.10 8.36 7.07
CA TYR A 56 -13.25 9.55 6.25
C TYR A 56 -14.65 10.13 6.45
N ILE A 57 -14.71 11.42 6.74
CA ILE A 57 -15.95 12.18 6.83
C ILE A 57 -16.07 12.97 5.51
N PRO A 58 -17.14 12.79 4.72
CA PRO A 58 -17.31 13.50 3.46
C PRO A 58 -17.12 15.02 3.60
N ASN A 59 -16.38 15.61 2.67
CA ASN A 59 -16.02 17.04 2.64
C ASN A 59 -15.12 17.53 3.79
N HIS A 60 -14.56 16.64 4.61
CA HIS A 60 -13.65 17.02 5.69
C HIS A 60 -12.33 16.25 5.57
N ILE A 61 -11.28 16.95 5.15
CA ILE A 61 -9.92 16.43 5.12
C ILE A 61 -9.22 16.77 6.45
N PRO A 62 -8.77 15.77 7.24
CA PRO A 62 -7.96 16.03 8.42
C PRO A 62 -6.63 16.74 8.08
N ASP A 63 -6.16 17.63 8.97
CA ASP A 63 -4.88 18.35 8.79
C ASP A 63 -3.67 17.42 8.69
N ASP A 64 -3.75 16.24 9.28
CA ASP A 64 -2.71 15.21 9.23
C ASP A 64 -2.96 14.14 8.15
N ALA A 65 -3.90 14.37 7.22
CA ALA A 65 -4.10 13.48 6.09
C ALA A 65 -2.90 13.49 5.15
N LEU A 66 -2.46 12.31 4.71
CA LEU A 66 -1.37 12.20 3.76
C LEU A 66 -1.85 12.61 2.36
N GLU A 67 -1.41 13.78 1.91
CA GLU A 67 -1.66 14.26 0.56
C GLU A 67 -0.94 13.38 -0.48
N GLY A 68 -1.68 13.01 -1.51
CA GLY A 68 -1.19 12.35 -2.71
C GLY A 68 -0.88 13.38 -3.82
N PRO A 69 -0.88 12.96 -5.10
CA PRO A 69 -0.68 13.88 -6.21
C PRO A 69 -1.92 14.76 -6.48
N ASP A 70 -1.70 15.97 -6.97
CA ASP A 70 -2.72 16.92 -7.44
C ASP A 70 -3.86 17.20 -6.44
N GLY A 71 -3.54 17.41 -5.16
CA GLY A 71 -4.54 17.71 -4.13
C GLY A 71 -5.49 16.54 -3.80
N LYS A 72 -5.18 15.33 -4.27
CA LYS A 72 -5.94 14.10 -3.97
C LYS A 72 -5.34 13.42 -2.76
N TYR A 73 -6.14 12.62 -2.06
CA TYR A 73 -5.72 11.93 -0.83
C TYR A 73 -5.82 10.42 -0.95
N ILE A 74 -5.00 9.75 -0.16
CA ILE A 74 -4.93 8.29 -0.14
C ILE A 74 -6.00 7.75 0.82
N GLY A 75 -6.87 6.90 0.29
CA GLY A 75 -7.93 6.25 1.05
C GLY A 75 -7.91 4.73 0.97
N GLN A 76 -8.78 4.13 1.77
CA GLN A 76 -9.20 2.74 1.71
C GLN A 76 -10.71 2.68 1.68
N ALA A 77 -11.27 1.76 0.89
CA ALA A 77 -12.70 1.55 0.77
C ALA A 77 -13.04 0.08 0.92
N LEU A 78 -13.91 -0.27 1.87
CA LEU A 78 -14.42 -1.62 2.00
C LEU A 78 -15.53 -1.85 0.97
N PHE A 79 -15.33 -2.79 0.05
CA PHE A 79 -16.29 -3.13 -0.99
C PHE A 79 -16.33 -4.64 -1.25
N ARG A 80 -17.47 -5.28 -0.94
CA ARG A 80 -17.69 -6.73 -1.15
C ARG A 80 -16.53 -7.57 -0.60
N GLU A 81 -16.28 -7.39 0.69
CA GLU A 81 -15.23 -8.10 1.45
C GLU A 81 -13.79 -7.80 1.00
N SER A 82 -13.59 -6.81 0.13
CA SER A 82 -12.26 -6.34 -0.26
C SER A 82 -12.01 -4.96 0.30
N LEU A 83 -10.84 -4.75 0.92
CA LEU A 83 -10.39 -3.43 1.32
C LEU A 83 -9.52 -2.87 0.20
N LEU A 84 -10.08 -1.96 -0.59
CA LEU A 84 -9.44 -1.45 -1.80
C LEU A 84 -8.71 -0.14 -1.50
N PRO A 85 -7.48 0.05 -1.97
CA PRO A 85 -6.89 1.37 -2.11
C PRO A 85 -7.83 2.29 -2.90
N ALA A 86 -8.02 3.49 -2.40
CA ALA A 86 -8.92 4.48 -2.94
C ALA A 86 -8.22 5.83 -3.11
N CYS A 87 -8.72 6.58 -4.08
CA CYS A 87 -8.36 7.96 -4.34
C CYS A 87 -9.50 8.85 -3.85
N ILE A 88 -9.23 9.72 -2.89
CA ILE A 88 -10.18 10.73 -2.41
C ILE A 88 -9.89 12.02 -3.17
N ASP A 89 -10.88 12.52 -3.90
CA ASP A 89 -10.80 13.77 -4.66
C ASP A 89 -11.74 14.80 -4.03
N PRO A 90 -11.20 15.74 -3.24
CA PRO A 90 -12.00 16.77 -2.58
C PRO A 90 -12.62 17.75 -3.58
N CYS A 91 -11.90 18.08 -4.66
CA CYS A 91 -12.36 19.01 -5.69
C CYS A 91 -13.62 18.50 -6.40
N LEU A 92 -13.69 17.19 -6.64
CA LEU A 92 -14.84 16.55 -7.27
C LEU A 92 -15.85 15.98 -6.26
N ASN A 93 -15.55 16.05 -4.96
CA ASN A 93 -16.28 15.41 -3.87
C ASN A 93 -16.58 13.93 -4.15
N ARG A 94 -15.54 13.16 -4.50
CA ARG A 94 -15.67 11.75 -4.89
C ARG A 94 -14.56 10.91 -4.31
N VAL A 95 -14.89 9.66 -4.01
CA VAL A 95 -13.91 8.63 -3.67
C VAL A 95 -13.96 7.53 -4.71
N ILE A 96 -12.81 7.21 -5.29
CA ILE A 96 -12.68 6.29 -6.42
C ILE A 96 -11.82 5.10 -6.00
N ALA A 97 -12.32 3.88 -6.18
CA ALA A 97 -11.57 2.65 -5.99
C ALA A 97 -11.70 1.73 -7.22
N VAL A 98 -10.77 0.79 -7.39
CA VAL A 98 -10.76 -0.15 -8.53
C VAL A 98 -10.83 -1.59 -8.01
N ARG A 99 -11.86 -2.34 -8.41
CA ARG A 99 -11.93 -3.81 -8.27
C ARG A 99 -11.68 -4.48 -9.63
N ALA A 100 -12.75 -4.65 -10.40
CA ALA A 100 -12.73 -4.98 -11.82
C ALA A 100 -12.89 -3.74 -12.73
N ARG A 101 -13.62 -2.75 -12.23
CA ARG A 101 -13.96 -1.48 -12.90
C ARG A 101 -13.89 -0.33 -11.88
N ARG A 102 -13.90 0.91 -12.38
CA ARG A 102 -14.04 2.13 -11.57
C ARG A 102 -15.27 2.00 -10.68
N ARG A 103 -15.12 2.32 -9.40
CA ARG A 103 -16.20 2.41 -8.43
C ARG A 103 -16.14 3.77 -7.75
N PHE A 104 -17.27 4.46 -7.75
CA PHE A 104 -17.50 5.56 -6.82
C PHE A 104 -17.96 4.95 -5.51
N ILE A 105 -17.23 5.24 -4.44
CA ILE A 105 -17.50 4.72 -3.10
C ILE A 105 -18.09 5.87 -2.29
N THR A 106 -19.16 5.59 -1.55
CA THR A 106 -19.89 6.58 -0.75
C THR A 106 -19.85 6.26 0.75
N ASP A 107 -19.40 5.07 1.13
CA ASP A 107 -19.44 4.55 2.49
C ASP A 107 -18.23 3.66 2.81
N ASN A 108 -18.00 3.41 4.10
CA ASN A 108 -16.91 2.56 4.60
C ASN A 108 -15.53 2.97 4.09
N ILE A 109 -15.29 4.29 4.08
CA ILE A 109 -14.07 4.91 3.58
C ILE A 109 -13.19 5.28 4.77
N LYS A 110 -11.90 4.97 4.65
CA LYS A 110 -10.85 5.49 5.53
C LYS A 110 -9.88 6.35 4.75
N ILE A 111 -9.31 7.34 5.41
CA ILE A 111 -8.25 8.20 4.90
C ILE A 111 -6.95 7.88 5.64
N LEU A 112 -5.84 7.89 4.91
CA LEU A 112 -4.51 7.70 5.48
C LEU A 112 -4.05 9.00 6.15
N CYS A 113 -3.76 8.92 7.44
CA CYS A 113 -3.24 10.03 8.23
C CYS A 113 -1.85 9.71 8.74
N ALA A 114 -0.98 10.71 8.80
CA ALA A 114 0.37 10.61 9.33
C ALA A 114 0.80 11.94 9.94
N PRO A 115 1.23 11.97 11.22
CA PRO A 115 1.77 13.19 11.82
C PRO A 115 3.11 13.62 11.18
N TYR A 116 3.82 12.69 10.54
CA TYR A 116 5.12 12.91 9.92
C TYR A 116 5.09 12.49 8.44
N SER A 117 4.43 13.27 7.60
CA SER A 117 4.27 12.99 6.17
C SER A 117 5.61 12.84 5.41
N HIS A 118 6.68 13.49 5.87
CA HIS A 118 8.03 13.39 5.26
C HIS A 118 8.66 11.99 5.32
N LYS A 119 8.15 11.10 6.18
CA LYS A 119 8.55 9.68 6.23
C LYS A 119 8.02 8.88 5.05
N PHE A 120 7.01 9.40 4.36
CA PHE A 120 6.48 8.83 3.14
C PHE A 120 7.23 9.33 1.92
N TYR A 121 7.39 8.45 0.95
CA TYR A 121 7.97 8.80 -0.34
C TYR A 121 7.43 7.87 -1.42
N TRP A 122 7.48 8.37 -2.64
CA TRP A 122 7.13 7.62 -3.83
C TRP A 122 8.41 7.09 -4.46
N GLU A 123 8.46 5.80 -4.74
CA GLU A 123 9.58 5.17 -5.44
C GLU A 123 9.11 4.68 -6.80
N ASP A 124 9.79 5.11 -7.86
CA ASP A 124 9.48 4.68 -9.22
C ASP A 124 9.93 3.23 -9.44
N VAL A 125 9.02 2.42 -9.96
CA VAL A 125 9.23 1.00 -10.24
C VAL A 125 8.75 0.67 -11.64
N ASP A 126 9.40 -0.31 -12.28
CA ASP A 126 8.99 -0.84 -13.57
C ASP A 126 8.84 -2.36 -13.54
N PHE A 127 7.62 -2.83 -13.79
CA PHE A 127 7.23 -4.23 -13.79
C PHE A 127 7.21 -4.82 -15.22
N SER A 128 7.65 -4.06 -16.24
CA SER A 128 7.71 -4.48 -17.64
C SER A 128 8.77 -5.56 -17.90
N CYS A 129 9.87 -5.51 -17.16
CA CYS A 129 10.97 -6.46 -17.25
C CYS A 129 10.57 -7.82 -16.65
N LYS A 130 10.32 -8.81 -17.53
CA LYS A 130 10.00 -10.21 -17.19
C LYS A 130 11.10 -10.95 -16.40
N GLY A 131 12.24 -10.32 -16.13
CA GLY A 131 13.42 -10.95 -15.52
C GLY A 131 13.68 -10.66 -14.04
N GLY A 132 12.92 -9.77 -13.39
CA GLY A 132 13.23 -9.39 -12.02
C GLY A 132 12.52 -10.26 -10.99
N SER A 133 13.17 -11.30 -10.49
CA SER A 133 12.86 -11.90 -9.17
C SER A 133 13.22 -10.96 -8.01
N ASP A 134 13.61 -9.72 -8.30
CA ASP A 134 13.91 -8.72 -7.30
C ASP A 134 12.62 -8.26 -6.61
N TYR A 135 12.50 -8.65 -5.34
CA TYR A 135 11.45 -8.25 -4.40
C TYR A 135 11.89 -7.07 -3.52
N SER A 136 13.05 -6.47 -3.77
CA SER A 136 13.55 -5.30 -3.01
C SER A 136 12.54 -4.14 -2.97
N TYR A 137 11.68 -4.02 -3.97
CA TYR A 137 10.60 -3.03 -4.02
C TYR A 137 9.54 -3.21 -2.93
N LEU A 138 9.41 -4.42 -2.33
CA LEU A 138 8.52 -4.69 -1.21
C LEU A 138 9.04 -4.10 0.12
N ASN A 139 10.32 -3.72 0.18
CA ASN A 139 10.85 -3.05 1.36
C ASN A 139 10.13 -1.72 1.58
N ASN A 140 9.68 -1.51 2.83
CA ASN A 140 9.03 -0.28 3.28
C ASN A 140 7.74 0.09 2.53
N ILE A 141 7.15 -0.82 1.76
CA ILE A 141 5.91 -0.59 1.05
C ILE A 141 4.73 -0.41 2.01
N VAL A 142 3.83 0.53 1.68
CA VAL A 142 2.62 0.77 2.46
C VAL A 142 1.50 -0.17 2.00
N LYS A 143 1.00 -1.01 2.92
CA LYS A 143 -0.14 -1.88 2.66
C LYS A 143 -1.41 -1.02 2.53
N GLY A 144 -2.02 -1.10 1.35
CA GLY A 144 -3.22 -0.37 0.99
C GLY A 144 -4.51 -1.16 1.15
N GLY A 145 -4.45 -2.46 1.42
CA GLY A 145 -5.63 -3.27 1.71
C GLY A 145 -5.48 -4.71 1.26
N PHE A 146 -6.59 -5.34 0.86
CA PHE A 146 -6.61 -6.72 0.38
C PHE A 146 -7.79 -6.99 -0.56
N GLU A 147 -7.61 -7.97 -1.44
CA GLU A 147 -8.64 -8.45 -2.37
C GLU A 147 -8.34 -9.88 -2.81
N ASP A 148 -9.38 -10.73 -2.78
CA ASP A 148 -9.33 -12.13 -3.20
C ASP A 148 -8.10 -12.87 -2.59
N GLY A 149 -7.88 -12.69 -1.28
CA GLY A 149 -6.79 -13.31 -0.53
C GLY A 149 -5.40 -12.68 -0.72
N CYS A 150 -5.26 -11.57 -1.46
CA CYS A 150 -3.96 -10.92 -1.68
C CYS A 150 -3.88 -9.54 -1.05
N ASN A 151 -2.70 -9.23 -0.50
CA ASN A 151 -2.36 -7.88 -0.08
C ASN A 151 -2.30 -6.95 -1.30
N LEU A 152 -2.91 -5.78 -1.15
CA LEU A 152 -2.83 -4.69 -2.12
C LEU A 152 -1.94 -3.58 -1.56
N TYR A 153 -1.20 -2.93 -2.45
CA TYR A 153 -0.38 -1.77 -2.11
C TYR A 153 -0.85 -0.53 -2.85
N ILE A 154 -0.31 0.63 -2.46
CA ILE A 154 -0.72 1.93 -3.01
C ILE A 154 0.31 2.35 -4.05
N GLY A 155 -0.16 2.69 -5.24
CA GLY A 155 0.68 3.25 -6.30
C GLY A 155 0.02 4.42 -6.99
N LYS A 156 0.81 5.21 -7.69
CA LYS A 156 0.34 6.31 -8.54
C LYS A 156 1.00 6.29 -9.90
N ALA A 157 0.30 6.79 -10.91
CA ALA A 157 0.90 7.12 -12.19
C ALA A 157 0.15 8.28 -12.84
N TYR A 158 0.85 9.02 -13.69
CA TYR A 158 0.23 9.96 -14.59
C TYR A 158 -0.36 9.19 -15.78
N HIS A 159 -1.69 9.17 -15.90
CA HIS A 159 -2.37 8.33 -16.87
C HIS A 159 -3.59 9.05 -17.44
N LYS A 160 -3.56 9.29 -18.77
CA LYS A 160 -4.59 10.03 -19.52
C LYS A 160 -4.79 11.47 -19.07
N GLY A 161 -3.69 12.18 -18.80
CA GLY A 161 -3.73 13.61 -18.52
C GLY A 161 -4.01 13.98 -17.05
N GLU A 162 -4.07 13.00 -16.15
CA GLU A 162 -4.22 13.25 -14.72
C GLU A 162 -3.39 12.26 -13.88
N TRP A 163 -2.98 12.69 -12.69
CA TRP A 163 -2.43 11.77 -11.69
C TRP A 163 -3.52 10.93 -11.04
N LYS A 164 -3.31 9.61 -11.02
CA LYS A 164 -4.24 8.65 -10.42
C LYS A 164 -3.54 7.84 -9.34
N ILE A 165 -4.25 7.60 -8.25
CA ILE A 165 -3.87 6.66 -7.18
C ILE A 165 -4.62 5.35 -7.41
N GLY A 166 -3.95 4.21 -7.39
CA GLY A 166 -4.60 2.92 -7.57
C GLY A 166 -4.02 1.83 -6.69
N LYS A 167 -4.51 0.62 -6.94
CA LYS A 167 -4.03 -0.59 -6.26
C LYS A 167 -2.90 -1.23 -7.05
N VAL A 168 -1.86 -1.66 -6.35
CA VAL A 168 -0.74 -2.41 -6.91
C VAL A 168 -0.87 -3.86 -6.46
N TYR A 169 -0.85 -4.78 -7.42
CA TYR A 169 -0.64 -6.19 -7.11
C TYR A 169 0.85 -6.52 -7.15
N PRO A 170 1.37 -7.23 -6.13
CA PRO A 170 2.74 -7.74 -6.16
C PRO A 170 2.89 -8.82 -7.24
N LYS A 171 4.15 -9.16 -7.54
CA LYS A 171 4.52 -10.17 -8.55
C LYS A 171 3.97 -11.58 -8.26
N GLU A 172 3.52 -11.86 -7.04
CA GLU A 172 3.00 -13.16 -6.58
C GLU A 172 1.71 -13.60 -7.31
N LYS A 173 0.85 -12.67 -7.75
CA LYS A 173 -0.39 -13.00 -8.49
C LYS A 173 -0.19 -12.92 -10.00
N ARG A 174 0.02 -14.09 -10.63
CA ARG A 174 0.12 -14.21 -12.10
C ARG A 174 -1.06 -13.51 -12.80
N GLY A 175 -0.74 -12.63 -13.77
CA GLY A 175 -1.73 -11.95 -14.62
C GLY A 175 -2.32 -10.64 -14.08
N LEU A 176 -2.13 -10.31 -12.79
CA LEU A 176 -2.63 -9.05 -12.20
C LEU A 176 -1.54 -8.07 -11.78
N ILE A 177 -0.28 -8.42 -12.02
CA ILE A 177 0.93 -7.67 -11.67
C ILE A 177 0.87 -6.20 -12.12
N GLY A 178 1.33 -5.31 -11.24
CA GLY A 178 1.47 -3.88 -11.49
C GLY A 178 0.33 -3.04 -10.93
N LEU A 179 0.32 -1.77 -11.31
CA LEU A 179 -0.68 -0.81 -10.89
C LEU A 179 -1.97 -1.00 -11.70
N ARG A 180 -3.11 -0.93 -11.02
CA ARG A 180 -4.44 -0.95 -11.61
C ARG A 180 -5.14 0.38 -11.38
N LEU A 181 -5.41 1.08 -12.48
CA LEU A 181 -6.06 2.39 -12.51
C LEU A 181 -7.44 2.30 -13.17
N TRP A 182 -8.26 3.34 -13.00
CA TRP A 182 -9.51 3.49 -13.74
C TRP A 182 -9.33 4.28 -15.05
N LYS A 183 -10.15 3.93 -16.05
CA LYS A 183 -10.39 4.69 -17.27
C LYS A 183 -11.71 5.48 -17.17
N ASP A 184 -11.87 6.52 -17.99
CA ASP A 184 -13.08 7.33 -18.03
C ASP A 184 -14.32 6.54 -18.47
N GLY A 185 -14.13 5.50 -19.29
CA GLY A 185 -15.14 4.49 -19.65
C GLY A 185 -15.43 3.46 -18.54
N GLY A 186 -14.82 3.58 -17.37
CA GLY A 186 -15.05 2.71 -16.22
C GLY A 186 -14.26 1.40 -16.20
N GLU A 187 -13.59 1.03 -17.29
CA GLU A 187 -12.68 -0.13 -17.31
C GLU A 187 -11.41 0.11 -16.49
N ARG A 188 -10.72 -0.97 -16.11
CA ARG A 188 -9.41 -0.91 -15.48
C ARG A 188 -8.30 -0.84 -16.52
N ASP A 189 -7.20 -0.16 -16.21
CA ASP A 189 -5.95 -0.26 -16.97
C ASP A 189 -4.82 -0.84 -16.14
N GLY A 190 -3.94 -1.59 -16.80
CA GLY A 190 -2.71 -2.09 -16.20
C GLY A 190 -1.54 -1.18 -16.57
N VAL A 191 -0.85 -0.64 -15.56
CA VAL A 191 0.36 0.16 -15.73
C VAL A 191 1.53 -0.57 -15.09
N PHE A 192 2.62 -0.72 -15.83
CA PHE A 192 3.82 -1.44 -15.39
C PHE A 192 4.91 -0.51 -14.85
N ALA A 193 5.03 0.71 -15.39
CA ALA A 193 5.91 1.76 -14.87
C ALA A 193 5.09 2.77 -14.06
N PHE A 194 5.33 2.86 -12.76
CA PHE A 194 4.55 3.69 -11.84
C PHE A 194 5.35 3.98 -10.57
N SER A 195 4.86 4.87 -9.71
CA SER A 195 5.46 5.09 -8.39
C SER A 195 4.69 4.36 -7.31
N ILE A 196 5.38 3.71 -6.39
CA ILE A 196 4.80 2.96 -5.27
C ILE A 196 5.00 3.74 -3.97
N LEU A 197 4.00 3.73 -3.09
CA LEU A 197 4.08 4.44 -1.82
C LEU A 197 4.90 3.63 -0.81
N LYS A 198 5.94 4.26 -0.28
CA LYS A 198 6.79 3.72 0.77
C LYS A 198 6.78 4.59 2.02
N TYR A 199 7.08 3.97 3.15
CA TYR A 199 7.19 4.58 4.47
C TYR A 199 8.49 4.14 5.12
N ASP A 200 9.38 5.09 5.37
CA ASP A 200 10.61 4.88 6.12
C ASP A 200 10.49 5.52 7.50
N PRO A 201 10.35 4.73 8.57
CA PRO A 201 10.20 5.27 9.91
C PRO A 201 11.44 5.98 10.46
N LEU A 202 12.61 5.81 9.82
CA LEU A 202 13.89 6.38 10.24
C LEU A 202 14.27 7.67 9.49
N LYS A 203 13.45 8.10 8.53
CA LYS A 203 13.54 9.46 7.96
C LYS A 203 13.08 10.51 8.96
#